data_AF-A0A1W6ZUB7-F1
#
_entry.id   AF-A0A1W6ZUB7-F1
#
_cell.length_a   1.000
_cell.length_b   1.000
_cell.length_c   1.000
_cell.angle_alpha   90.00
_cell.angle_beta   90.00
_cell.angle_gamma   90.00
#
_symmetry.space_group_name_H-M   'P 1'
#
loop_
_entity.id
_entity.type
_entity.pdbx_description
1 polymer ?
#
loop_
_entity_poly.entity_id
_entity_poly.type
_entity_poly.pdbx_seq_one_letter_code
_entity_poly.pdbx_strand_id
1 'polypeptide(L)'
;MIRGEAYVPEEANDVWLSVIGKSLAYLCLKQAEQADPDRMSGVLAKVKFLMGLGLSQDDAAAAAGSTAQSVRVMKIRKRSSSGKKKKKRRTS
;
A
#
# COMPACT_ATOMS: atom_id res chain seq x y z
N MET A 1 -0.93 -35.22 31.05
CA MET A 1 -0.22 -34.71 29.86
C MET A 1 -0.16 -33.20 29.98
N ILE A 2 1.01 -32.66 30.31
CA ILE A 2 1.25 -31.21 30.33
C ILE A 2 1.20 -30.73 28.88
N ARG A 3 0.22 -29.89 28.53
CA ARG A 3 0.24 -29.15 27.26
C ARG A 3 1.46 -28.24 27.30
N GLY A 4 2.47 -28.54 26.51
CA GLY A 4 3.58 -27.64 26.27
C GLY A 4 3.10 -26.47 25.43
N GLU A 5 2.56 -25.43 26.07
CA GLU A 5 2.53 -24.11 25.45
C GLU A 5 3.99 -23.65 25.36
N ALA A 6 4.54 -23.69 24.16
CA ALA A 6 5.84 -23.09 23.91
C ALA A 6 5.74 -21.60 24.27
N TYR A 7 6.51 -21.17 25.26
CA TYR A 7 6.65 -19.76 25.59
C TYR A 7 7.32 -19.07 24.39
N VAL A 8 6.51 -18.37 23.59
CA VAL A 8 7.01 -17.48 22.54
C VAL A 8 7.18 -16.10 23.18
N PRO A 9 8.41 -15.55 23.23
CA PRO A 9 8.62 -14.18 23.70
C PRO A 9 7.73 -13.23 22.89
N GLU A 10 7.07 -12.28 23.55
CA GLU A 10 6.08 -11.41 22.87
C GLU A 10 6.67 -10.68 21.65
N GLU A 11 7.92 -10.22 21.78
CA GLU A 11 8.75 -9.63 20.73
C GLU A 11 8.86 -10.51 19.46
N ALA A 12 8.98 -11.84 19.63
CA ALA A 12 9.04 -12.77 18.50
C ALA A 12 7.66 -12.93 17.84
N ASN A 13 6.59 -12.85 18.62
CA ASN A 13 5.22 -12.94 18.12
C ASN A 13 4.90 -11.71 17.23
N ASP A 14 5.28 -10.51 17.66
CA ASP A 14 5.07 -9.27 16.90
C ASP A 14 5.78 -9.25 15.55
N VAL A 15 7.02 -9.77 15.49
CA VAL A 15 7.77 -9.88 14.22
C VAL A 15 7.05 -10.80 13.24
N TRP A 16 6.63 -11.98 13.69
CA TRP A 16 5.93 -12.93 12.83
C TRP A 16 4.54 -12.44 12.41
N LEU A 17 3.80 -11.80 13.31
CA LEU A 17 2.52 -11.17 13.00
C LEU A 17 2.66 -10.07 11.94
N SER A 18 3.73 -9.26 12.02
CA SER A 18 4.03 -8.25 11.01
C SER A 18 4.30 -8.86 9.63
N VAL A 19 5.09 -9.95 9.57
CA VAL A 19 5.35 -10.68 8.32
C VAL A 19 4.06 -11.23 7.74
N ILE A 20 3.24 -11.91 8.55
CA ILE A 20 1.96 -12.49 8.12
C ILE A 20 1.03 -11.39 7.60
N GLY A 21 0.89 -10.28 8.32
CA GLY A 21 0.05 -9.16 7.90
C GLY A 21 0.48 -8.57 6.56
N LYS A 22 1.78 -8.39 6.33
CA LYS A 22 2.32 -7.90 5.06
C LYS A 22 2.09 -8.89 3.92
N SER A 23 2.30 -10.19 4.15
CA SER A 23 2.02 -11.24 3.17
C SER A 23 0.55 -11.29 2.77
N LEU A 24 -0.37 -11.20 3.75
CA LEU A 24 -1.81 -11.17 3.49
C LEU A 24 -2.21 -9.93 2.67
N ALA A 25 -1.70 -8.75 3.03
CA ALA A 25 -1.98 -7.53 2.27
C ALA A 25 -1.52 -7.63 0.81
N TYR A 26 -0.37 -8.27 0.56
CA TYR A 26 0.11 -8.54 -0.79
C TYR A 26 -0.83 -9.48 -1.57
N LEU A 27 -1.28 -10.56 -0.95
CA LEU A 27 -2.23 -11.49 -1.57
C LEU A 27 -3.57 -10.81 -1.88
N CYS A 28 -4.09 -10.00 -0.96
CA CYS A 28 -5.29 -9.21 -1.19
C CYS A 28 -5.13 -8.24 -2.37
N LEU A 29 -3.95 -7.62 -2.51
CA LEU A 29 -3.65 -6.76 -3.65
C LEU A 29 -3.66 -7.58 -4.96
N LYS A 30 -3.06 -8.77 -4.99
CA LYS A 30 -3.07 -9.64 -6.17
C LYS A 30 -4.47 -10.09 -6.56
N GLN A 31 -5.30 -10.43 -5.59
CA GLN A 31 -6.70 -10.75 -5.83
C GLN A 31 -7.46 -9.54 -6.40
N ALA A 32 -7.21 -8.33 -5.87
CA ALA A 32 -7.83 -7.11 -6.37
C ALA A 32 -7.36 -6.76 -7.80
N GLU A 33 -6.09 -6.98 -8.13
CA GLU A 33 -5.55 -6.81 -9.49
C GLU A 33 -6.24 -7.73 -10.50
N GLN A 34 -6.57 -8.96 -10.10
CA GLN A 34 -7.31 -9.91 -10.94
C GLN A 34 -8.79 -9.56 -11.08
N ALA A 35 -9.42 -9.11 -9.98
CA ALA A 35 -10.86 -8.82 -9.95
C ALA A 35 -11.22 -7.51 -10.68
N ASP A 36 -10.36 -6.49 -10.58
CA ASP A 36 -10.58 -5.16 -11.18
C ASP A 36 -9.24 -4.56 -11.68
N PRO A 37 -8.75 -5.04 -12.84
CA PRO A 37 -7.44 -4.65 -13.36
C PRO A 37 -7.36 -3.16 -13.72
N ASP A 38 -8.47 -2.58 -14.21
CA ASP A 38 -8.51 -1.16 -14.60
C ASP A 38 -8.33 -0.24 -13.39
N ARG A 39 -9.01 -0.55 -12.29
CA ARG A 39 -8.90 0.22 -11.03
C ARG A 39 -7.55 0.05 -10.36
N MET A 40 -6.91 -1.11 -10.55
CA MET A 40 -5.60 -1.43 -9.96
C MET A 40 -4.42 -1.21 -10.91
N SER A 41 -4.64 -0.66 -12.10
CA SER A 41 -3.60 -0.42 -13.12
C SER A 41 -2.45 0.49 -12.64
N GLY A 42 -2.75 1.46 -11.77
CA GLY A 42 -1.78 2.46 -11.33
C GLY A 42 -1.11 2.15 -9.99
N VAL A 43 0.21 2.38 -9.90
CA VAL A 43 0.99 2.26 -8.64
C VAL A 43 0.34 3.03 -7.49
N LEU A 44 -0.17 4.26 -7.72
CA LEU A 44 -0.85 5.02 -6.67
C LEU A 44 -2.15 4.39 -6.18
N ALA A 45 -2.86 3.66 -7.04
CA ALA A 45 -4.08 2.95 -6.65
C ALA A 45 -3.74 1.76 -5.76
N LYS A 46 -2.73 0.98 -6.14
CA LYS A 46 -2.18 -0.13 -5.35
C LYS A 46 -1.68 0.32 -3.98
N VAL A 47 -0.88 1.40 -3.94
CA VAL A 47 -0.39 1.99 -2.68
C VAL A 47 -1.56 2.47 -1.81
N LYS A 48 -2.56 3.14 -2.40
CA LYS A 48 -3.73 3.60 -1.64
C LYS A 48 -4.54 2.44 -1.06
N PHE A 49 -4.69 1.36 -1.82
CA PHE A 49 -5.35 0.14 -1.36
C PHE A 49 -4.63 -0.46 -0.16
N LEU A 50 -3.30 -0.67 -0.26
CA LEU A 50 -2.48 -1.24 0.82
C LEU A 50 -2.47 -0.36 2.07
N MET A 51 -2.41 0.96 1.92
CA MET A 51 -2.56 1.88 3.06
C MET A 51 -3.94 1.79 3.71
N GLY A 52 -4.99 1.49 2.94
CA GLY A 52 -6.33 1.24 3.47
C GLY A 52 -6.43 -0.05 4.30
N LEU A 53 -5.51 -1.00 4.11
CA LEU A 53 -5.36 -2.20 4.92
C LEU A 53 -4.49 -1.97 6.17
N GLY A 54 -3.96 -0.76 6.36
CA GLY A 54 -3.15 -0.38 7.53
C GLY A 54 -1.64 -0.41 7.31
N LEU A 55 -1.14 -0.68 6.09
CA LEU A 55 0.30 -0.62 5.83
C LEU A 55 0.83 0.82 5.87
N SER A 56 2.06 0.95 6.38
CA SER A 56 2.83 2.20 6.26
C SER A 56 3.00 2.58 4.78
N GLN A 57 3.23 3.87 4.49
CA GLN A 57 3.44 4.29 3.10
C GLN A 57 4.66 3.61 2.46
N ASP A 58 5.70 3.32 3.26
CA ASP A 58 6.94 2.72 2.79
C ASP A 58 6.72 1.24 2.43
N ASP A 59 6.07 0.47 3.31
CA ASP A 59 5.70 -0.92 3.05
C ASP A 59 4.72 -1.02 1.87
N ALA A 60 3.73 -0.11 1.81
CA ALA A 60 2.76 -0.07 0.72
C ALA A 60 3.42 0.25 -0.63
N ALA A 61 4.41 1.15 -0.64
CA ALA A 61 5.18 1.47 -1.84
C ALA A 61 6.00 0.27 -2.31
N ALA A 62 6.70 -0.38 -1.38
CA ALA A 62 7.50 -1.56 -1.67
C ALA A 62 6.64 -2.71 -2.23
N ALA A 63 5.52 -3.03 -1.58
CA ALA A 63 4.59 -4.06 -2.03
C ALA A 63 3.91 -3.74 -3.37
N ALA A 64 3.73 -2.45 -3.70
CA ALA A 64 3.26 -2.01 -5.01
C ALA A 64 4.35 -1.99 -6.10
N GLY A 65 5.58 -2.42 -5.80
CA GLY A 65 6.71 -2.44 -6.74
C GLY A 65 7.36 -1.08 -6.98
N SER A 66 7.33 -0.18 -6.00
CA SER A 66 7.87 1.18 -6.12
C SER A 66 8.63 1.60 -4.87
N THR A 67 9.17 2.83 -4.87
CA THR A 67 9.81 3.43 -3.70
C THR A 67 8.96 4.55 -3.13
N ALA A 68 9.03 4.75 -1.81
CA ALA A 68 8.28 5.81 -1.12
C ALA A 68 8.54 7.21 -1.70
N GLN A 69 9.80 7.48 -2.09
CA GLN A 69 10.18 8.72 -2.76
C GLN A 69 9.49 8.87 -4.12
N SER A 70 9.46 7.81 -4.93
CA SER A 70 8.78 7.81 -6.23
C SER A 70 7.28 8.06 -6.08
N VAL A 71 6.65 7.41 -5.09
CA VAL A 71 5.24 7.62 -4.75
C VAL A 71 4.98 9.05 -4.32
N ARG A 72 5.83 9.64 -3.46
CA ARG A 72 5.71 11.03 -3.01
C ARG A 72 5.79 11.99 -4.19
N VAL A 73 6.79 11.85 -5.07
CA VAL A 73 6.93 12.67 -6.28
C VAL A 73 5.71 12.51 -7.20
N MET A 74 5.22 11.29 -7.38
CA MET A 74 4.05 11.02 -8.21
C MET A 74 2.77 11.66 -7.66
N LYS A 75 2.56 11.65 -6.34
CA LYS A 75 1.45 12.37 -5.67
C LYS A 75 1.54 13.88 -5.90
N ILE A 76 2.74 14.47 -5.82
CA ILE A 76 2.96 15.90 -6.05
C ILE A 76 2.68 16.27 -7.51
N ARG A 77 3.21 15.50 -8.48
CA ARG A 77 2.97 15.72 -9.92
C ARG A 77 1.48 15.62 -10.29
N LYS A 78 0.75 14.67 -9.71
CA LYS A 78 -0.70 14.53 -9.93
C LYS A 78 -1.49 15.72 -9.38
N ARG A 79 -1.06 16.32 -8.26
CA ARG A 79 -1.67 17.54 -7.72
C ARG A 79 -1.38 18.77 -8.59
N SER A 80 -0.14 18.94 -9.06
CA SER A 80 0.25 20.11 -9.86
C SER A 80 -0.40 20.13 -11.25
N SER A 81 -0.61 18.96 -11.88
CA SER A 81 -1.33 18.86 -13.16
C SER A 81 -2.82 19.20 -13.03
N SER A 82 -3.46 18.84 -11.90
CA SER A 82 -4.83 19.22 -11.60
C SER A 82 -4.99 20.74 -11.37
N GLY A 83 -3.99 21.39 -10.76
CA GLY A 83 -4.00 22.84 -10.53
C GLY A 83 -3.90 23.65 -11.83
N LYS A 84 -3.05 23.25 -12.77
CA LYS A 84 -2.92 23.92 -14.08
C LYS A 84 -4.20 23.84 -14.92
N LYS A 85 -4.91 22.71 -14.91
CA LYS A 85 -6.21 22.58 -15.62
C LYS A 85 -7.29 23.50 -15.05
N LYS A 86 -7.29 23.73 -13.73
CA LYS A 86 -8.28 24.60 -13.07
C LYS A 86 -8.06 26.08 -13.38
N LYS A 87 -6.80 26.51 -13.60
CA LYS A 87 -6.48 27.90 -13.98
C LYS A 87 -6.89 28.21 -15.42
N LYS A 88 -6.70 27.27 -16.36
CA LYS A 88 -7.12 27.44 -17.78
C LYS A 88 -8.64 27.61 -17.95
N ARG A 89 -9.45 27.00 -17.07
CA ARG A 89 -10.93 27.12 -17.08
C ARG A 89 -11.50 28.39 -16.45
N ARG A 90 -10.68 29.21 -15.76
CA ARG A 90 -11.13 30.46 -15.11
C ARG A 90 -10.79 31.72 -15.93
N THR A 91 -10.13 31.57 -17.08
CA THR A 91 -9.68 32.67 -17.94
C THR A 91 -10.16 32.49 -19.39
N SER A 92 -11.33 31.88 -19.57
CA SER A 92 -12.01 31.76 -20.87
C SER A 92 -13.48 32.09 -20.66
#